data_AF-W4GI17-F1
#
_entry.id   AF-W4GI17-F1
#
_cell.length_a   1.000
_cell.length_b   1.000
_cell.length_c   1.000
_cell.angle_alpha   90.00
_cell.angle_beta   90.00
_cell.angle_gamma   90.00
#
_symmetry.space_group_name_H-M   'P 1'
#
loop_
_entity.id
_entity.type
_entity.pdbx_description
1 polymer ?
#
loop_
_entity_poly.entity_id
_entity_poly.type
_entity_poly.pdbx_seq_one_letter_code
_entity_poly.pdbx_strand_id
1 'polypeptide(L)'
;MDHLEDKKTPLVGGQDPSDDAPMVTSYQTEELRGYLLKKTRNGKWQKRWFETNGCFLTYYKKQGQKLLAALNLPQVGEIVTLPEDTDDGPGLFSIELNERIYTIKAKHQEEAALWVEALVWRQKGGVVAQTNGDDALFLHAAASAGAGDDGDLSPKAPGVVPSVLPKAKEERDHRFNIHDPVEETEDVRRCGCGCAIQ
;
A
#
# COMPACT_ATOMS: atom_id res chain seq x y z
N MET A 1 -61.91 23.26 20.39
CA MET A 1 -61.21 22.62 19.26
C MET A 1 -60.59 23.75 18.48
N ASP A 2 -59.31 24.13 18.56
CA ASP A 2 -58.06 23.47 19.00
C ASP A 2 -57.06 24.60 19.36
N HIS A 3 -56.43 24.56 20.54
CA HIS A 3 -54.99 24.30 20.71
C HIS A 3 -54.05 25.05 19.73
N LEU A 4 -53.35 26.08 20.22
CA LEU A 4 -51.94 25.96 20.64
C LEU A 4 -51.30 27.37 20.78
N GLU A 5 -51.18 27.83 22.02
CA GLU A 5 -50.15 28.79 22.41
C GLU A 5 -48.80 28.04 22.48
N ASP A 6 -47.75 28.59 21.86
CA ASP A 6 -46.42 28.77 22.48
C ASP A 6 -45.44 29.36 21.45
N LYS A 7 -45.40 30.68 21.37
CA LYS A 7 -44.36 31.42 20.66
C LYS A 7 -43.11 31.48 21.54
N LYS A 8 -42.27 30.46 21.46
CA LYS A 8 -40.92 30.47 22.03
C LYS A 8 -39.98 31.25 21.13
N THR A 9 -39.57 32.44 21.56
CA THR A 9 -38.49 33.25 20.94
C THR A 9 -37.13 32.88 21.58
N PRO A 10 -36.01 33.15 20.87
CA PRO A 10 -34.77 32.37 20.92
C PRO A 10 -33.76 32.95 21.91
N LEU A 11 -32.95 32.10 22.55
CA LEU A 11 -31.67 32.49 23.15
C LEU A 11 -30.68 31.32 23.11
N VAL A 12 -29.40 31.68 22.94
CA VAL A 12 -28.16 30.89 22.91
C VAL A 12 -27.81 30.34 21.51
N GLY A 13 -26.80 30.80 20.78
CA GLY A 13 -25.62 31.58 21.13
C GLY A 13 -24.42 30.64 21.29
N GLY A 14 -23.68 30.43 20.19
CA GLY A 14 -22.33 29.87 20.20
C GLY A 14 -22.24 28.35 20.09
N GLN A 15 -22.60 27.78 18.94
CA GLN A 15 -21.91 26.57 18.48
C GLN A 15 -20.68 27.06 17.72
N ASP A 16 -19.54 26.95 18.37
CA ASP A 16 -18.22 27.27 17.84
C ASP A 16 -17.98 26.48 16.54
N PRO A 17 -17.70 27.15 15.40
CA PRO A 17 -17.44 26.49 14.13
C PRO A 17 -15.93 26.43 13.89
N SER A 18 -15.13 25.78 14.72
CA SER A 18 -13.68 25.66 14.48
C SER A 18 -13.02 24.53 15.27
N ASP A 19 -13.30 23.29 14.87
CA ASP A 19 -12.30 22.21 15.01
C ASP A 19 -12.42 21.26 13.79
N ASP A 20 -12.35 21.86 12.59
CA ASP A 20 -12.11 21.14 11.32
C ASP A 20 -10.61 20.89 11.15
N ALA A 21 -9.94 20.47 12.23
CA ALA A 21 -8.61 19.91 12.13
C ALA A 21 -8.78 18.44 11.78
N PRO A 22 -8.39 17.99 10.56
CA PRO A 22 -8.36 16.57 10.29
C PRO A 22 -7.45 15.97 11.35
N MET A 23 -8.00 15.05 12.13
CA MET A 23 -7.27 14.25 13.09
C MET A 23 -6.08 13.69 12.32
N VAL A 24 -4.88 14.25 12.52
CA VAL A 24 -3.67 13.78 11.85
C VAL A 24 -3.39 12.45 12.51
N THR A 25 -3.99 11.42 11.96
CA THR A 25 -3.96 10.11 12.55
C THR A 25 -2.51 9.63 12.48
N SER A 26 -2.02 9.14 13.61
CA SER A 26 -0.61 8.84 13.88
C SER A 26 0.07 7.89 12.87
N TYR A 27 -0.70 7.21 12.02
CA TYR A 27 -0.20 6.29 11.00
C TYR A 27 0.57 6.94 9.85
N GLN A 28 0.44 8.26 9.65
CA GLN A 28 1.24 8.96 8.64
C GLN A 28 2.70 9.08 9.08
N THR A 29 2.92 9.19 10.40
CA THR A 29 4.25 9.34 11.00
C THR A 29 4.91 8.03 11.40
N GLU A 30 4.13 6.98 11.68
CA GLU A 30 4.64 5.70 12.17
C GLU A 30 4.96 4.69 11.05
N GLU A 31 5.90 3.80 11.34
CA GLU A 31 6.25 2.69 10.45
C GLU A 31 5.21 1.57 10.56
N LEU A 32 4.44 1.34 9.48
CA LEU A 32 3.46 0.26 9.45
C LEU A 32 4.15 -1.07 9.16
N ARG A 33 3.86 -2.06 10.01
CA ARG A 33 4.38 -3.42 9.88
C ARG A 33 3.34 -4.45 10.28
N GLY A 34 3.22 -5.52 9.52
CA GLY A 34 2.20 -6.52 9.77
C GLY A 34 2.18 -7.68 8.79
N TYR A 35 1.46 -8.73 9.14
CA TYR A 35 1.20 -9.84 8.24
C TYR A 35 -0.02 -9.54 7.36
N LEU A 36 0.18 -9.57 6.05
CA LEU A 36 -0.88 -9.47 5.05
C LEU A 36 -0.86 -10.69 4.13
N LEU A 37 -1.96 -10.93 3.43
CA LEU A 37 -2.06 -11.94 2.38
C LEU A 37 -1.79 -11.27 1.02
N LYS A 38 -0.84 -11.78 0.26
CA LYS A 38 -0.56 -11.30 -1.10
C LYS A 38 -1.00 -12.33 -2.12
N LYS A 39 -1.82 -11.95 -3.09
CA LYS A 39 -2.21 -12.83 -4.20
C LYS A 39 -0.98 -13.11 -5.08
N THR A 40 -0.82 -14.35 -5.50
CA THR A 40 0.21 -14.74 -6.49
C THR A 40 -0.37 -14.58 -7.89
N ARG A 41 0.49 -14.58 -8.91
CA ARG A 41 0.06 -14.57 -10.31
C ARG A 41 -0.88 -15.74 -10.64
N ASN A 42 -0.74 -16.87 -9.92
CA ASN A 42 -1.56 -18.07 -10.09
C ASN A 42 -2.84 -18.03 -9.24
N GLY A 43 -3.22 -16.86 -8.70
CA GLY A 43 -4.42 -16.67 -7.89
C GLY A 43 -4.33 -17.14 -6.43
N LYS A 44 -3.27 -17.86 -6.03
CA LYS A 44 -3.11 -18.36 -4.65
C LYS A 44 -2.71 -17.24 -3.68
N TRP A 45 -3.30 -17.22 -2.49
CA TRP A 45 -2.95 -16.29 -1.41
C TRP A 45 -1.72 -16.75 -0.62
N GLN A 46 -0.81 -15.83 -0.28
CA GLN A 46 0.38 -16.10 0.52
C GLN A 46 0.52 -15.11 1.67
N LYS A 47 0.64 -15.61 2.90
CA LYS A 47 0.99 -14.79 4.06
C LYS A 47 2.42 -14.27 3.94
N ARG A 48 2.58 -12.95 4.04
CA ARG A 48 3.85 -12.23 3.98
C ARG A 48 3.88 -11.16 5.05
N TRP A 49 5.06 -10.92 5.60
CA TRP A 49 5.30 -9.82 6.52
C TRP A 49 5.66 -8.59 5.69
N PHE A 50 4.90 -7.51 5.85
CA PHE A 50 5.09 -6.24 5.17
C PHE A 50 5.58 -5.20 6.17
N GLU A 51 6.45 -4.30 5.72
CA GLU A 51 6.95 -3.17 6.47
C GLU A 51 7.08 -1.99 5.52
N THR A 52 6.55 -0.82 5.90
CA THR A 52 6.96 0.43 5.27
C THR A 52 8.32 0.82 5.81
N ASN A 53 9.20 1.44 5.03
CA ASN A 53 10.44 2.02 5.53
C ASN A 53 10.77 3.23 4.64
N GLY A 54 10.63 4.44 5.19
CA GLY A 54 10.71 5.67 4.41
C GLY A 54 9.72 5.66 3.23
N CYS A 55 10.26 5.73 2.01
CA CYS A 55 9.49 5.69 0.75
C CYS A 55 9.32 4.27 0.18
N PHE A 56 9.74 3.23 0.88
CA PHE A 56 9.66 1.85 0.41
C PHE A 56 8.57 1.07 1.13
N LEU A 57 7.86 0.22 0.40
CA LEU A 57 7.12 -0.91 0.96
C LEU A 57 7.91 -2.19 0.73
N THR A 58 8.33 -2.84 1.80
CA THR A 58 9.09 -4.08 1.75
C THR A 58 8.26 -5.25 2.21
N TYR A 59 8.58 -6.45 1.72
CA TYR A 59 8.00 -7.67 2.29
C TYR A 59 8.97 -8.84 2.34
N TYR A 60 8.64 -9.76 3.26
CA TYR A 60 9.45 -10.89 3.66
C TYR A 60 8.62 -12.16 3.75
N LYS A 61 9.29 -13.32 3.78
CA LYS A 61 8.59 -14.60 4.03
C LYS A 61 8.02 -14.64 5.45
N LYS A 62 8.78 -14.16 6.43
CA LYS A 62 8.43 -13.98 7.85
C LYS A 62 9.19 -12.75 8.38
N GLN A 63 8.76 -12.21 9.52
CA GLN A 63 9.46 -11.11 10.20
C GLN A 63 10.95 -11.44 10.43
N GLY A 64 11.84 -10.48 10.17
CA GLY A 64 13.29 -10.62 10.37
C GLY A 64 14.01 -11.58 9.40
N GLN A 65 13.37 -11.99 8.31
CA GLN A 65 13.98 -12.85 7.28
C GLN A 65 14.59 -12.03 6.14
N LYS A 66 15.16 -12.72 5.14
CA LYS A 66 15.65 -12.10 3.91
C LYS A 66 14.53 -11.34 3.18
N LEU A 67 14.83 -10.10 2.80
CA LEU A 67 14.00 -9.26 1.95
C LEU A 67 13.63 -9.99 0.65
N LEU A 68 12.33 -10.07 0.35
CA LEU A 68 11.84 -10.68 -0.89
C LEU A 68 11.60 -9.65 -1.98
N ALA A 69 11.07 -8.48 -1.64
CA ALA A 69 10.96 -7.36 -2.55
C ALA A 69 10.89 -6.03 -1.78
N ALA A 70 11.33 -4.97 -2.44
CA ALA A 70 11.15 -3.59 -2.03
C ALA A 70 10.46 -2.83 -3.19
N LEU A 71 9.38 -2.13 -2.88
CA LEU A 71 8.62 -1.33 -3.82
C LEU A 71 8.93 0.14 -3.51
N ASN A 72 9.45 0.87 -4.48
CA ASN A 72 9.66 2.31 -4.37
C ASN A 72 8.32 3.02 -4.57
N LEU A 73 7.70 3.51 -3.49
CA LEU A 73 6.33 4.05 -3.52
C LEU A 73 6.17 5.25 -4.46
N PRO A 74 7.11 6.21 -4.52
CA PRO A 74 7.10 7.25 -5.55
C PRO A 74 7.06 6.77 -7.02
N GLN A 75 7.41 5.51 -7.29
CA GLN A 75 7.45 4.93 -8.64
C GLN A 75 6.32 3.95 -8.93
N VAL A 76 5.51 3.57 -7.93
CA VAL A 76 4.33 2.73 -8.19
C VAL A 76 3.20 3.58 -8.78
N GLY A 77 2.28 2.93 -9.48
CA GLY A 77 1.07 3.55 -10.04
C GLY A 77 0.00 3.76 -8.98
N GLU A 78 -1.25 3.50 -9.35
CA GLU A 78 -2.38 3.68 -8.45
C GLU A 78 -2.35 2.72 -7.24
N ILE A 79 -2.65 3.25 -6.06
CA ILE A 79 -2.81 2.50 -4.81
C ILE A 79 -4.23 2.75 -4.31
N VAL A 80 -5.09 1.71 -4.32
CA VAL A 80 -6.52 1.85 -4.02
C VAL A 80 -7.04 0.67 -3.20
N THR A 81 -8.01 0.95 -2.33
CA THR A 81 -8.83 -0.09 -1.70
C THR A 81 -9.78 -0.68 -2.74
N LEU A 82 -10.03 -1.98 -2.63
CA LEU A 82 -10.99 -2.69 -3.46
C LEU A 82 -12.33 -2.82 -2.70
N PRO A 83 -13.46 -2.93 -3.43
CA PRO A 83 -14.78 -3.09 -2.82
C PRO A 83 -14.89 -4.38 -2.00
N GLU A 84 -15.76 -4.35 -0.98
CA GLU A 84 -15.94 -5.49 -0.07
C GLU A 84 -16.74 -6.64 -0.69
N ASP A 85 -17.54 -6.37 -1.72
CA ASP A 85 -18.44 -7.32 -2.40
C ASP A 85 -17.73 -8.29 -3.37
N THR A 86 -16.42 -8.45 -3.25
CA THR A 86 -15.66 -9.37 -4.10
C THR A 86 -15.69 -10.80 -3.55
N ASP A 87 -15.51 -11.81 -4.42
CA ASP A 87 -15.43 -13.23 -4.01
C ASP A 87 -14.30 -13.51 -3.00
N ASP A 88 -13.26 -12.67 -3.03
CA ASP A 88 -12.13 -12.77 -2.11
C ASP A 88 -12.43 -12.14 -0.73
N GLY A 89 -13.60 -11.51 -0.52
CA GLY A 89 -14.06 -10.90 0.73
C GLY A 89 -13.46 -9.53 1.06
N PRO A 90 -13.76 -8.94 2.23
CA PRO A 90 -13.33 -7.58 2.57
C PRO A 90 -11.82 -7.50 2.90
N GLY A 91 -11.31 -6.28 3.03
CA GLY A 91 -9.93 -6.01 3.40
C GLY A 91 -8.96 -6.02 2.23
N LEU A 92 -9.43 -5.81 1.00
CA LEU A 92 -8.61 -5.88 -0.20
C LEU A 92 -8.11 -4.49 -0.62
N PHE A 93 -6.88 -4.45 -1.12
CA PHE A 93 -6.34 -3.29 -1.81
C PHE A 93 -5.37 -3.72 -2.92
N SER A 94 -5.17 -2.84 -3.89
CA SER A 94 -4.23 -3.05 -4.99
C SER A 94 -3.16 -1.99 -5.04
N ILE A 95 -1.97 -2.40 -5.46
CA ILE A 95 -0.87 -1.53 -5.84
C ILE A 95 -0.55 -1.83 -7.31
N GLU A 96 -0.62 -0.83 -8.16
CA GLU A 96 -0.20 -0.94 -9.55
C GLU A 96 1.32 -0.77 -9.66
N LEU A 97 1.99 -1.69 -10.35
CA LEU A 97 3.40 -1.60 -10.71
C LEU A 97 3.49 -1.65 -12.24
N ASN A 98 4.65 -1.29 -12.79
CA ASN A 98 4.82 -1.16 -14.24
C ASN A 98 4.36 -2.38 -15.06
N GLU A 99 4.65 -3.60 -14.60
CA GLU A 99 4.34 -4.83 -15.34
C GLU A 99 3.31 -5.73 -14.63
N ARG A 100 2.82 -5.33 -13.45
CA ARG A 100 2.00 -6.21 -12.62
C ARG A 100 1.20 -5.44 -11.57
N ILE A 101 0.07 -6.00 -11.18
CA ILE A 101 -0.74 -5.48 -10.07
C ILE A 101 -0.58 -6.42 -8.87
N TYR A 102 -0.33 -5.84 -7.71
CA TYR A 102 -0.31 -6.55 -6.44
C TYR A 102 -1.65 -6.42 -5.75
N THR A 103 -2.40 -7.51 -5.70
CA THR A 103 -3.59 -7.61 -4.84
C THR A 103 -3.17 -8.11 -3.46
N ILE A 104 -3.47 -7.31 -2.44
CA ILE A 104 -3.12 -7.56 -1.05
C ILE A 104 -4.41 -7.56 -0.23
N LYS A 105 -4.47 -8.44 0.77
CA LYS A 105 -5.59 -8.58 1.69
C LYS A 105 -5.13 -8.44 3.15
N ALA A 106 -5.74 -7.49 3.84
CA ALA A 106 -5.65 -7.26 5.27
C ALA A 106 -6.71 -8.07 6.04
N LYS A 107 -6.70 -8.00 7.37
CA LYS A 107 -7.67 -8.72 8.22
C LYS A 107 -9.06 -8.09 8.12
N HIS A 108 -9.11 -6.76 8.00
CA HIS A 108 -10.35 -5.97 7.97
C HIS A 108 -10.24 -4.85 6.91
N GLN A 109 -11.39 -4.33 6.45
CA GLN A 109 -11.44 -3.22 5.48
C GLN A 109 -10.77 -1.95 6.01
N GLU A 110 -10.97 -1.65 7.29
CA GLU A 110 -10.32 -0.53 7.96
C GLU A 110 -8.79 -0.67 7.95
N GLU A 111 -8.25 -1.87 8.19
CA GLU A 111 -6.81 -2.12 8.10
C GLU A 111 -6.30 -1.91 6.66
N ALA A 112 -7.05 -2.37 5.65
CA ALA A 112 -6.69 -2.11 4.26
C ALA A 112 -6.69 -0.60 3.93
N ALA A 113 -7.66 0.15 4.43
CA ALA A 113 -7.72 1.61 4.27
C ALA A 113 -6.52 2.30 4.93
N LEU A 114 -6.14 1.88 6.15
CA LEU A 114 -4.95 2.38 6.86
C LEU A 114 -3.67 2.13 6.05
N TRP A 115 -3.50 0.93 5.49
CA TRP A 115 -2.37 0.64 4.61
C TRP A 115 -2.39 1.53 3.37
N VAL A 116 -3.52 1.64 2.68
CA VAL A 116 -3.63 2.47 1.46
C VAL A 116 -3.30 3.94 1.75
N GLU A 117 -3.86 4.51 2.81
CA GLU A 117 -3.63 5.90 3.17
C GLU A 117 -2.16 6.18 3.48
N ALA A 118 -1.53 5.35 4.31
CA ALA A 118 -0.12 5.49 4.63
C ALA A 118 0.78 5.32 3.40
N LEU A 119 0.47 4.37 2.51
CA LEU A 119 1.25 4.15 1.29
C LEU A 119 1.09 5.31 0.30
N VAL A 120 -0.11 5.86 0.13
CA VAL A 120 -0.37 7.02 -0.72
C VAL A 120 0.31 8.28 -0.17
N TRP A 121 0.28 8.48 1.16
CA TRP A 121 0.99 9.59 1.79
C TRP A 121 2.51 9.50 1.53
N ARG A 122 3.10 8.31 1.62
CA ARG A 122 4.53 8.07 1.32
C ARG A 122 4.84 8.23 -0.16
N GLN A 123 3.95 7.79 -1.04
CA GLN A 123 4.06 7.97 -2.50
C GLN A 123 4.14 9.46 -2.88
N LYS A 124 3.41 10.33 -2.17
CA LYS A 124 3.39 11.78 -2.38
C LYS A 124 4.58 12.53 -1.75
N GLY A 125 5.55 11.82 -1.17
CA GLY A 125 6.73 12.42 -0.55
C GLY A 125 6.57 12.73 0.94
N GLY A 126 5.62 12.11 1.63
CA GLY A 126 5.50 12.20 3.07
C GLY A 126 6.77 11.71 3.78
N VAL A 127 7.29 12.52 4.72
CA VAL A 127 8.51 12.23 5.48
C VAL A 127 8.13 11.68 6.85
N VAL A 128 8.49 10.42 7.12
CA VAL A 128 8.39 9.89 8.48
C VAL A 128 9.54 10.39 9.33
N ALA A 129 9.22 10.88 10.53
CA ALA A 129 10.23 11.15 11.54
C ALA A 129 10.86 9.81 11.96
N GLN A 130 12.02 9.48 11.39
CA GLN A 130 12.78 8.32 11.85
C GLN A 130 13.37 8.67 13.20
N THR A 131 12.89 8.04 14.27
CA THR A 131 13.52 8.13 15.58
C THR A 131 14.77 7.25 15.58
N ASN A 132 15.76 7.58 14.75
CA ASN A 132 17.11 7.11 14.97
C ASN A 132 17.63 7.92 16.16
N GLY A 133 18.05 7.22 17.21
CA GLY A 133 18.53 7.80 18.46
C GLY A 133 19.92 8.43 18.30
N ASP A 134 20.08 9.35 17.37
CA ASP A 134 21.18 10.28 17.21
C ASP A 134 20.86 11.22 16.03
N ASP A 135 21.06 12.52 16.23
CA ASP A 135 20.84 13.63 15.28
C ASP A 135 19.38 14.08 15.06
N ALA A 136 18.90 14.88 16.02
CA ALA A 136 17.92 15.91 15.72
C ALA A 136 18.63 17.04 14.95
N LEU A 137 18.15 17.37 13.74
CA LEU A 137 18.04 18.70 13.12
C LEU A 137 18.08 18.55 11.59
N PHE A 138 16.95 18.67 10.90
CA PHE A 138 16.81 19.52 9.71
C PHE A 138 15.34 19.56 9.28
N LEU A 139 14.57 20.40 9.97
CA LEU A 139 13.36 20.99 9.42
C LEU A 139 13.78 22.25 8.66
N HIS A 140 13.71 22.24 7.33
CA HIS A 140 13.67 23.49 6.56
C HIS A 140 12.61 23.37 5.46
N ALA A 141 11.40 23.77 5.82
CA ALA A 141 10.43 24.30 4.88
C ALA A 141 10.77 25.77 4.63
N ALA A 142 11.05 26.14 3.38
CA ALA A 142 10.86 27.52 2.90
C ALA A 142 10.84 27.54 1.37
N ALA A 143 9.67 27.82 0.82
CA ALA A 143 9.56 28.38 -0.52
C ALA A 143 10.02 29.84 -0.51
N SER A 144 10.78 30.22 -1.55
CA SER A 144 10.77 31.50 -2.29
C SER A 144 12.16 32.10 -2.56
N ALA A 145 12.42 32.24 -3.87
CA ALA A 145 13.00 33.36 -4.61
C ALA A 145 14.29 34.10 -4.13
N GLY A 146 15.27 34.15 -5.04
CA GLY A 146 16.40 35.08 -5.11
C GLY A 146 17.65 34.37 -5.66
N ALA A 147 18.05 34.43 -6.93
CA ALA A 147 18.54 35.54 -7.78
C ALA A 147 19.97 36.03 -7.41
N GLY A 148 20.92 35.83 -8.35
CA GLY A 148 22.34 36.28 -8.32
C GLY A 148 23.25 35.27 -7.61
N ASP A 149 24.44 34.89 -8.08
CA ASP A 149 25.51 35.66 -8.73
C ASP A 149 26.55 34.70 -9.35
N ASP A 150 27.26 35.23 -10.34
CA ASP A 150 28.17 34.62 -11.31
C ASP A 150 29.56 34.38 -10.70
N GLY A 151 30.18 33.22 -10.93
CA GLY A 151 31.45 32.90 -10.28
C GLY A 151 32.11 31.61 -10.76
N ASP A 152 32.45 31.59 -12.05
CA ASP A 152 33.53 30.82 -12.69
C ASP A 152 34.61 30.29 -11.74
N LEU A 153 34.80 28.96 -11.68
CA LEU A 153 36.12 28.30 -11.53
C LEU A 153 36.00 26.80 -11.89
N SER A 154 36.28 26.47 -13.15
CA SER A 154 36.86 25.17 -13.56
C SER A 154 38.38 25.39 -13.71
N PRO A 155 39.30 24.42 -13.49
CA PRO A 155 39.34 23.22 -14.33
C PRO A 155 40.01 21.94 -13.74
N LYS A 156 39.88 20.87 -14.54
CA LYS A 156 40.76 19.68 -14.71
C LYS A 156 40.38 18.37 -14.02
N ALA A 157 39.70 17.53 -14.80
CA ALA A 157 39.81 16.08 -14.76
C ALA A 157 40.74 15.58 -15.89
N PRO A 158 41.51 14.49 -15.66
CA PRO A 158 42.05 13.69 -16.75
C PRO A 158 41.62 12.20 -16.67
N GLY A 159 41.41 11.58 -17.84
CA GLY A 159 41.35 10.11 -18.09
C GLY A 159 39.92 9.52 -18.14
N VAL A 160 39.25 9.18 -19.27
CA VAL A 160 39.58 8.29 -20.42
C VAL A 160 40.03 6.90 -19.92
N VAL A 161 39.43 5.72 -20.18
CA VAL A 161 38.41 5.11 -21.08
C VAL A 161 38.12 3.65 -20.54
N PRO A 162 37.59 2.65 -21.28
CA PRO A 162 36.16 2.29 -21.39
C PRO A 162 35.83 0.81 -21.00
N SER A 163 34.53 0.48 -21.09
CA SER A 163 33.90 -0.80 -21.51
C SER A 163 34.57 -2.14 -21.20
N VAL A 164 33.86 -3.01 -20.46
CA VAL A 164 33.72 -4.44 -20.83
C VAL A 164 32.34 -4.98 -20.43
N LEU A 165 31.54 -5.27 -21.45
CA LEU A 165 30.42 -6.20 -21.46
C LEU A 165 30.95 -7.59 -21.84
N PRO A 166 30.46 -8.69 -21.23
CA PRO A 166 30.07 -9.84 -22.05
C PRO A 166 28.73 -10.42 -21.56
N LYS A 167 27.71 -10.50 -22.43
CA LYS A 167 27.43 -11.56 -23.41
C LYS A 167 26.61 -12.70 -22.80
N ALA A 168 25.36 -12.74 -23.22
CA ALA A 168 24.40 -13.81 -23.06
C ALA A 168 24.94 -15.20 -23.45
N LYS A 169 24.47 -16.22 -22.74
CA LYS A 169 24.31 -17.61 -23.18
C LYS A 169 22.98 -18.10 -22.58
N GLU A 170 21.95 -18.22 -23.39
CA GLU A 170 21.64 -19.38 -24.23
C GLU A 170 20.87 -20.45 -23.44
N GLU A 171 19.55 -20.38 -23.64
CA GLU A 171 18.66 -21.49 -23.98
C GLU A 171 19.16 -22.92 -23.69
N ARG A 172 18.40 -23.63 -22.84
CA ARG A 172 18.18 -25.06 -23.06
C ARG A 172 16.79 -25.47 -22.58
N ASP A 173 15.90 -25.48 -23.55
CA ASP A 173 14.71 -26.31 -23.64
C ASP A 173 15.03 -27.75 -23.23
N HIS A 174 14.25 -28.38 -22.34
CA HIS A 174 14.00 -29.83 -22.30
C HIS A 174 12.70 -30.10 -21.51
N ARG A 175 11.60 -30.00 -22.25
CA ARG A 175 10.54 -31.01 -22.43
C ARG A 175 10.51 -32.22 -21.47
N PHE A 176 9.35 -32.33 -20.77
CA PHE A 176 8.54 -33.52 -20.44
C PHE A 176 9.15 -34.78 -19.77
N ASN A 177 8.63 -35.13 -18.59
CA ASN A 177 7.74 -36.31 -18.39
C ASN A 177 7.17 -36.24 -16.95
N ILE A 178 5.87 -35.96 -16.74
CA ILE A 178 4.75 -36.93 -16.58
C ILE A 178 5.14 -38.21 -15.83
N HIS A 179 4.72 -38.30 -14.56
CA HIS A 179 3.62 -39.16 -14.09
C HIS A 179 3.35 -38.84 -12.61
N ASP A 180 2.14 -38.39 -12.28
CA ASP A 180 1.46 -38.85 -11.06
C ASP A 180 -0.08 -38.65 -11.23
N PRO A 181 -0.90 -39.62 -10.79
CA PRO A 181 -2.25 -39.87 -11.29
C PRO A 181 -3.39 -39.04 -10.65
N VAL A 182 -4.33 -38.66 -11.54
CA VAL A 182 -5.81 -38.55 -11.44
C VAL A 182 -6.42 -38.76 -10.04
N GLU A 183 -6.96 -37.73 -9.38
CA GLU A 183 -8.35 -37.19 -9.46
C GLU A 183 -9.44 -38.19 -9.01
N GLU A 184 -10.07 -37.90 -7.86
CA GLU A 184 -11.51 -38.13 -7.67
C GLU A 184 -12.02 -37.19 -6.55
N THR A 185 -12.72 -36.14 -6.93
CA THR A 185 -13.57 -35.36 -6.01
C THR A 185 -14.99 -35.44 -6.54
N GLU A 186 -15.81 -36.29 -5.93
CA GLU A 186 -17.25 -36.29 -6.18
C GLU A 186 -17.93 -35.16 -5.39
N ASP A 187 -18.44 -34.19 -6.16
CA ASP A 187 -19.45 -33.22 -5.78
C ASP A 187 -20.82 -33.93 -5.75
N VAL A 188 -21.41 -34.08 -4.56
CA VAL A 188 -22.85 -34.31 -4.42
C VAL A 188 -23.43 -33.23 -3.50
N ARG A 189 -23.91 -32.18 -4.15
CA ARG A 189 -24.90 -31.26 -3.61
C ARG A 189 -26.22 -32.00 -3.43
N ARG A 190 -26.67 -32.20 -2.18
CA ARG A 190 -28.06 -32.49 -1.85
C ARG A 190 -28.68 -31.28 -1.16
N CYS A 191 -29.39 -30.46 -1.94
CA CYS A 191 -30.36 -29.50 -1.43
C CYS A 191 -31.72 -30.20 -1.39
N GLY A 192 -32.15 -30.62 -0.20
CA GLY A 192 -33.45 -31.28 0.02
C GLY A 192 -34.51 -30.29 0.48
N CYS A 193 -35.14 -29.58 -0.45
CA CYS A 193 -36.46 -28.96 -0.23
C CYS A 193 -37.47 -29.70 -1.11
N GLY A 194 -38.20 -30.64 -0.50
CA GLY A 194 -39.35 -31.30 -1.11
C GLY A 194 -40.61 -30.97 -0.30
N CYS A 195 -41.38 -30.00 -0.78
CA CYS A 195 -42.77 -29.79 -0.36
C CYS A 195 -43.62 -30.96 -0.87
N ALA A 196 -44.43 -31.56 0.00
CA ALA A 196 -45.49 -32.49 -0.38
C ALA A 196 -46.85 -31.78 -0.26
N ILE A 197 -47.55 -31.65 -1.38
CA ILE A 197 -48.99 -31.39 -1.46
C ILE A 197 -49.56 -32.55 -2.27
N GLN A 198 -50.34 -33.42 -1.61
CA GLN A 198 -51.61 -33.99 -2.09
C GLN A 198 -52.22 -34.83 -0.96
#